data_AF-I6UFY8-F1
#
_entry.id   AF-I6UFY8-F1
#
_cell.length_a   1.000
_cell.length_b   1.000
_cell.length_c   1.000
_cell.angle_alpha   90.00
_cell.angle_beta   90.00
_cell.angle_gamma   90.00
#
_symmetry.space_group_name_H-M   'P 1'
#
loop_
_entity.id
_entity.type
_entity.pdbx_description
1 polymer ?
#
loop_
_entity_poly.entity_id
_entity_poly.type
_entity_poly.pdbx_seq_one_letter_code
_entity_poly.pdbx_strand_id
1 'polypeptide(L)'
;MEQCGIKRASGEGSEELEKIQPGPKVPCKEGICLMQKANLLQENNSVDYTKLRSFLDQWADTNAEFTDAILTAKKICAQDGGPAGPPVCEQDRIFFCLTSNILWNCNLRKLDGCDILQEHMDECRQYYVQDEPEE
;
A
#
# COMPACT_ATOMS: atom_id res chain seq x y z
N MET A 1 -19.42 -7.96 -13.54
CA MET A 1 -18.09 -7.37 -13.32
C MET A 1 -17.35 -8.27 -12.35
N GLU A 2 -16.18 -8.78 -12.73
CA GLU A 2 -15.31 -9.46 -11.76
C GLU A 2 -14.99 -8.47 -10.63
N GLN A 3 -15.23 -8.87 -9.38
CA GLN A 3 -14.89 -8.05 -8.22
C GLN A 3 -13.38 -8.17 -8.00
N CYS A 4 -12.62 -7.10 -8.25
CA CYS A 4 -11.22 -7.02 -7.82
C CYS A 4 -11.16 -6.95 -6.28
N GLY A 5 -10.13 -7.56 -5.68
CA GLY A 5 -9.81 -7.44 -4.26
C GLY A 5 -10.19 -8.66 -3.41
N ILE A 6 -9.62 -8.71 -2.21
CA ILE A 6 -9.79 -9.82 -1.27
C ILE A 6 -11.19 -9.73 -0.65
N LYS A 7 -11.96 -10.84 -0.71
CA LYS A 7 -13.25 -10.93 -0.02
C LYS A 7 -13.02 -10.80 1.48
N ARG A 8 -13.83 -9.96 2.15
CA ARG A 8 -13.80 -9.86 3.62
C ARG A 8 -14.05 -11.25 4.20
N ALA A 9 -13.23 -11.65 5.17
CA ALA A 9 -13.52 -12.82 5.98
C ALA A 9 -14.85 -12.57 6.71
N SER A 10 -15.89 -13.32 6.35
CA SER A 10 -17.12 -13.39 7.11
C SER A 10 -16.83 -14.14 8.40
N GLY A 11 -16.78 -13.41 9.52
CA GLY A 11 -16.42 -13.98 10.82
C GLY A 11 -17.46 -14.98 11.33
N GLU A 12 -16.99 -16.21 11.54
CA GLU A 12 -17.17 -17.04 12.75
C GLU A 12 -16.29 -18.29 12.55
N GLY A 13 -15.18 -18.38 13.30
CA GLY A 13 -14.34 -19.57 13.38
C GLY A 13 -13.43 -19.83 12.18
N SER A 14 -12.14 -19.56 12.32
CA SER A 14 -11.12 -20.34 11.63
C SER A 14 -9.94 -20.55 12.55
N GLU A 15 -10.15 -21.40 13.57
CA GLU A 15 -9.08 -22.13 14.24
C GLU A 15 -8.48 -23.17 13.27
N GLU A 16 -7.93 -22.71 12.16
CA GLU A 16 -6.92 -23.44 11.41
C GLU A 16 -6.21 -22.41 10.53
N LEU A 17 -5.17 -21.78 11.09
CA LEU A 17 -4.09 -21.27 10.27
C LEU A 17 -3.45 -22.49 9.61
N GLU A 18 -4.06 -22.97 8.53
CA GLU A 18 -3.41 -23.91 7.63
C GLU A 18 -2.02 -23.34 7.34
N LYS A 19 -0.98 -24.13 7.63
CA LYS A 19 0.40 -23.74 7.36
C LYS A 19 0.46 -23.29 5.91
N ILE A 20 0.54 -21.98 5.67
CA ILE A 20 0.73 -21.41 4.35
C ILE A 20 2.10 -21.90 3.89
N GLN A 21 2.11 -23.02 3.17
CA GLN A 21 3.29 -23.44 2.43
C GLN A 21 3.65 -22.29 1.50
N PRO A 22 4.93 -21.98 1.27
CA PRO A 22 5.33 -20.97 0.29
C PRO A 22 4.79 -21.39 -1.07
N GLY A 23 3.61 -20.90 -1.40
CA GLY A 23 2.91 -21.24 -2.62
C GLY A 23 3.64 -20.65 -3.83
N PRO A 24 3.32 -21.13 -5.04
CA PRO A 24 3.82 -20.52 -6.26
C PRO A 24 3.52 -19.01 -6.26
N LYS A 25 4.45 -18.21 -6.79
CA LYS A 25 4.37 -16.73 -6.88
C LYS A 25 2.91 -16.28 -7.07
N VAL A 26 2.37 -15.56 -6.10
CA VAL A 26 1.02 -14.99 -6.17
C VAL A 26 0.87 -14.27 -7.51
N PRO A 27 -0.07 -14.67 -8.39
CA PRO A 27 -0.23 -14.02 -9.67
C PRO A 27 -0.66 -12.57 -9.47
N CYS A 28 -0.08 -11.65 -10.25
CA CYS A 28 -0.26 -10.20 -10.14
C CYS A 28 -1.65 -9.71 -10.59
N LYS A 29 -2.61 -10.64 -10.67
CA LYS A 29 -3.95 -10.42 -11.20
C LYS A 29 -4.71 -9.38 -10.39
N GLU A 30 -4.59 -9.40 -9.07
CA GLU A 30 -5.31 -8.47 -8.20
C GLU A 30 -4.78 -7.05 -8.33
N GLY A 31 -3.46 -6.84 -8.28
CA GLY A 31 -2.84 -5.53 -8.49
C GLY A 31 -3.20 -4.93 -9.85
N ILE A 32 -3.13 -5.73 -10.92
CA ILE A 32 -3.56 -5.32 -12.27
C ILE A 32 -5.06 -4.97 -12.29
N CYS A 33 -5.93 -5.81 -11.73
CA CYS A 33 -7.38 -5.57 -11.70
C CYS A 33 -7.72 -4.26 -11.00
N LEU A 34 -7.13 -4.01 -9.83
CA LEU A 34 -7.36 -2.80 -9.04
C LEU A 34 -6.92 -1.53 -9.80
N MET A 35 -5.71 -1.55 -10.38
CA MET A 35 -5.19 -0.41 -11.13
C MET A 35 -5.95 -0.18 -12.44
N GLN A 36 -6.36 -1.25 -13.14
CA GLN A 36 -7.17 -1.15 -14.34
C GLN A 36 -8.52 -0.50 -14.06
N LYS A 37 -9.19 -0.90 -12.97
CA LYS A 37 -10.47 -0.33 -12.54
C LYS A 37 -10.36 1.17 -12.22
N ALA A 38 -9.21 1.61 -11.72
CA ALA A 38 -8.91 3.01 -11.45
C ALA A 38 -8.36 3.77 -12.69
N ASN A 39 -8.29 3.14 -13.87
CA ASN A 39 -7.72 3.69 -15.10
C ASN A 39 -6.25 4.13 -14.94
N LEU A 40 -5.46 3.37 -14.20
CA LEU A 40 -4.05 3.67 -13.87
C LEU A 40 -3.04 2.86 -14.69
N LEU A 41 -3.48 2.08 -15.67
CA LEU A 41 -2.62 1.27 -16.51
C LEU A 41 -2.56 1.80 -17.94
N GLN A 42 -1.41 1.58 -18.58
CA GLN A 42 -1.22 1.70 -20.03
C GLN A 42 -1.74 0.44 -20.75
N GLU A 43 -1.76 0.46 -22.08
CA GLU A 43 -2.25 -0.67 -22.90
C GLU A 43 -1.46 -1.97 -22.70
N ASN A 44 -0.19 -1.87 -22.33
CA ASN A 44 0.70 -3.00 -22.04
C ASN A 44 0.59 -3.51 -20.59
N ASN A 45 -0.39 -3.02 -19.81
CA ASN A 45 -0.56 -3.23 -18.38
C ASN A 45 0.54 -2.66 -17.47
N SER A 46 1.48 -1.85 -17.97
CA SER A 46 2.40 -1.10 -17.10
C SER A 46 1.67 0.07 -16.44
N VAL A 47 2.20 0.54 -15.32
CA VAL A 47 1.59 1.66 -14.60
C VAL A 47 1.78 2.98 -15.34
N ASP A 48 0.69 3.75 -15.42
CA ASP A 48 0.72 5.15 -15.84
C ASP A 48 1.00 6.02 -14.61
N TYR A 49 2.28 6.33 -14.37
CA TYR A 49 2.71 7.10 -13.19
C TYR A 49 2.16 8.52 -13.15
N THR A 50 1.87 9.13 -14.30
CA THR A 50 1.23 10.45 -14.36
C THR A 50 -0.20 10.38 -13.83
N LYS A 51 -0.96 9.38 -14.27
CA LYS A 51 -2.31 9.14 -13.74
C LYS A 51 -2.28 8.70 -12.28
N LEU A 52 -1.32 7.86 -11.87
CA LEU A 52 -1.15 7.45 -10.48
C LEU A 52 -0.92 8.65 -9.56
N ARG A 53 -0.01 9.55 -9.91
CA ARG A 53 0.25 10.77 -9.14
C ARG A 53 -1.00 11.63 -9.01
N SER A 54 -1.72 11.84 -10.11
CA SER A 54 -2.97 12.62 -10.14
C SER A 54 -4.07 11.97 -9.30
N PHE A 55 -4.17 10.63 -9.35
CA PHE A 55 -5.11 9.86 -8.53
C PHE A 55 -4.81 10.01 -7.04
N LEU A 56 -3.53 9.97 -6.65
CA LEU A 56 -3.12 10.16 -5.26
C LEU A 56 -3.40 11.57 -4.75
N ASP A 57 -3.23 12.60 -5.59
CA ASP A 57 -3.62 13.98 -5.25
C ASP A 57 -5.12 14.08 -5.00
N GLN A 58 -5.93 13.58 -5.94
CA GLN A 58 -7.40 13.60 -5.80
C GLN A 58 -7.87 12.80 -4.58
N TRP A 59 -7.21 11.68 -4.29
CA TRP A 59 -7.53 10.89 -3.10
C TRP A 59 -7.21 11.69 -1.83
N ALA A 60 -6.03 12.31 -1.77
CA ALA A 60 -5.61 13.14 -0.64
C ALA A 60 -6.56 14.34 -0.40
N ASP A 61 -7.07 14.96 -1.47
CA ASP A 61 -8.04 16.06 -1.39
C ASP A 61 -9.40 15.62 -0.82
N THR A 62 -9.79 14.36 -1.09
CA THR A 62 -11.10 13.82 -0.68
C THR A 62 -11.05 13.12 0.68
N ASN A 63 -9.86 12.94 1.28
CA ASN A 63 -9.65 12.22 2.52
C ASN A 63 -8.66 12.98 3.43
N ALA A 64 -9.13 14.12 3.95
CA ALA A 64 -8.33 15.07 4.72
C ALA A 64 -7.54 14.45 5.89
N GLU A 65 -8.07 13.40 6.54
CA GLU A 65 -7.42 12.75 7.68
C GLU A 65 -6.12 11.98 7.30
N PHE A 66 -5.92 11.72 6.01
CA PHE A 66 -4.81 10.93 5.47
C PHE A 66 -3.94 11.71 4.47
N THR A 67 -4.24 12.99 4.24
CA THR A 67 -3.58 13.82 3.23
C THR A 67 -2.06 13.79 3.38
N ASP A 68 -1.54 14.07 4.58
CA ASP A 68 -0.09 14.12 4.82
C ASP A 68 0.58 12.76 4.57
N ALA A 69 -0.04 11.67 5.04
CA ALA A 69 0.46 10.32 4.85
C ALA A 69 0.54 9.95 3.36
N ILE A 70 -0.45 10.35 2.58
CA ILE A 70 -0.52 10.03 1.14
C ILE A 70 0.39 10.90 0.31
N LEU A 71 0.47 12.19 0.59
CA LEU A 71 1.39 13.07 -0.12
C LEU A 71 2.85 12.68 0.17
N THR A 72 3.14 12.20 1.39
CA THR A 72 4.45 11.60 1.72
C THR A 72 4.68 10.31 0.94
N ALA A 73 3.72 9.37 0.97
CA ALA A 73 3.82 8.12 0.23
C ALA A 73 3.95 8.35 -1.29
N LYS A 74 3.25 9.32 -1.87
CA LYS A 74 3.31 9.68 -3.29
C LYS A 74 4.74 10.03 -3.73
N LYS A 75 5.47 10.81 -2.92
CA LYS A 75 6.86 11.22 -3.25
C LYS A 75 7.80 10.03 -3.39
N ILE A 76 7.54 8.94 -2.67
CA ILE A 76 8.40 7.75 -2.62
C ILE A 76 7.89 6.68 -3.60
N CYS A 77 6.59 6.42 -3.59
CA CYS A 77 5.99 5.25 -4.23
C CYS A 77 5.49 5.49 -5.66
N ALA A 78 5.32 6.75 -6.07
CA ALA A 78 4.80 7.12 -7.40
C ALA A 78 5.83 7.83 -8.27
N GLN A 79 7.13 7.60 -8.01
CA GLN A 79 8.22 7.99 -8.89
C GLN A 79 8.20 7.14 -10.17
N ASP A 80 8.72 7.68 -11.27
CA ASP A 80 8.78 6.92 -12.53
C ASP A 80 9.64 5.65 -12.37
N GLY A 81 9.12 4.51 -12.82
CA GLY A 81 9.74 3.19 -12.61
C GLY A 81 9.41 2.53 -11.27
N GLY A 82 8.78 3.27 -10.35
CA GLY A 82 8.21 2.78 -9.11
C GLY A 82 9.23 2.38 -8.05
N PRO A 83 8.75 1.93 -6.88
CA PRO A 83 9.61 1.55 -5.77
C PRO A 83 10.43 0.28 -6.11
N ALA A 84 11.67 0.26 -5.63
CA ALA A 84 12.52 -0.91 -5.70
C ALA A 84 12.09 -1.99 -4.70
N GLY A 85 12.41 -3.25 -5.00
CA GLY A 85 12.20 -4.38 -4.08
C GLY A 85 11.17 -5.41 -4.56
N PRO A 86 11.02 -6.52 -3.82
CA PRO A 86 9.93 -7.48 -4.04
C PRO A 86 8.57 -6.84 -3.68
N PRO A 87 7.45 -7.19 -4.35
CA PRO A 87 7.16 -8.43 -5.08
C PRO A 87 7.45 -8.36 -6.58
N VAL A 88 7.11 -9.44 -7.29
CA VAL A 88 7.46 -9.73 -8.69
C VAL A 88 6.87 -8.72 -9.70
N CYS A 89 5.79 -8.01 -9.37
CA CYS A 89 5.08 -7.11 -10.29
C CYS A 89 4.99 -5.67 -9.81
N GLU A 90 5.01 -4.75 -10.78
CA GLU A 90 4.99 -3.30 -10.59
C GLU A 90 3.82 -2.80 -9.73
N GLN A 91 2.61 -3.30 -10.00
CA GLN A 91 1.38 -2.88 -9.34
C GLN A 91 1.40 -3.23 -7.85
N ASP A 92 1.89 -4.44 -7.53
CA ASP A 92 1.99 -4.90 -6.15
C ASP A 92 3.11 -4.14 -5.42
N ARG A 93 4.25 -3.85 -6.07
CA ARG A 93 5.31 -3.01 -5.47
C ARG A 93 4.79 -1.64 -5.05
N ILE A 94 3.99 -1.00 -5.92
CA ILE A 94 3.35 0.28 -5.60
C ILE A 94 2.35 0.11 -4.45
N PHE A 95 1.50 -0.92 -4.49
CA PHE A 95 0.54 -1.19 -3.43
C PHE A 95 1.22 -1.37 -2.06
N PHE A 96 2.27 -2.19 -1.98
CA PHE A 96 3.03 -2.41 -0.76
C PHE A 96 3.68 -1.10 -0.29
N CYS A 97 4.36 -0.38 -1.18
CA CYS A 97 4.99 0.89 -0.82
C CYS A 97 3.98 1.90 -0.27
N LEU A 98 2.84 2.09 -0.94
CA LEU A 98 1.80 3.02 -0.51
C LEU A 98 1.24 2.59 0.86
N THR A 99 0.88 1.32 1.02
CA THR A 99 0.27 0.82 2.27
C THR A 99 1.24 0.97 3.44
N SER A 100 2.51 0.62 3.26
CA SER A 100 3.54 0.76 4.30
C SER A 100 3.75 2.23 4.66
N ASN A 101 3.94 3.12 3.68
CA ASN A 101 4.17 4.54 3.97
C ASN A 101 2.95 5.22 4.58
N ILE A 102 1.74 4.87 4.15
CA ILE A 102 0.52 5.41 4.75
C ILE A 102 0.40 4.92 6.18
N LEU A 103 0.63 3.63 6.45
CA LEU A 103 0.56 3.08 7.82
C LEU A 103 1.53 3.80 8.75
N TRP A 104 2.78 3.98 8.35
CA TRP A 104 3.81 4.66 9.16
C TRP A 104 3.53 6.15 9.42
N ASN A 105 2.69 6.79 8.62
CA ASN A 105 2.48 8.24 8.68
C ASN A 105 1.02 8.64 8.94
N CYS A 106 0.10 7.70 9.10
CA CYS A 106 -1.30 8.02 9.39
C CYS A 106 -1.53 8.18 10.90
N ASN A 107 -2.52 8.99 11.25
CA ASN A 107 -3.00 9.06 12.62
C ASN A 107 -3.89 7.83 12.89
N LEU A 108 -3.42 6.91 13.72
CA LEU A 108 -4.24 5.78 14.13
C LEU A 108 -5.48 6.26 14.90
N ARG A 109 -6.61 5.61 14.63
CA ARG A 109 -7.87 5.92 15.32
C ARG A 109 -7.73 5.58 16.80
N LYS A 110 -8.44 6.33 17.65
CA LYS A 110 -8.50 6.08 19.10
C LYS A 110 -9.45 4.93 19.42
N LEU A 111 -8.99 3.71 19.13
CA LEU A 111 -9.65 2.45 19.45
C LEU A 111 -8.75 1.65 20.39
N ASP A 112 -9.34 0.74 21.16
CA ASP A 112 -8.60 -0.11 22.11
C ASP A 112 -7.46 -0.85 21.40
N GLY A 113 -6.23 -0.68 21.90
CA GLY A 113 -5.02 -1.32 21.37
C GLY A 113 -4.33 -0.57 20.22
N CYS A 114 -4.93 0.48 19.64
CA CYS A 114 -4.25 1.31 18.63
C CYS A 114 -3.14 2.17 19.22
N ASP A 115 -3.23 2.52 20.51
CA ASP A 115 -2.19 3.20 21.28
C ASP A 115 -0.93 2.34 21.43
N ILE A 116 -1.09 1.06 21.76
CA ILE A 116 0.03 0.09 21.84
C ILE A 116 0.71 -0.06 20.47
N LEU A 117 -0.07 -0.16 19.40
CA LEU A 117 0.47 -0.23 18.04
C LEU A 117 1.24 1.05 17.69
N GLN A 118 0.70 2.22 18.02
CA GLN A 118 1.37 3.50 17.79
C GLN A 118 2.69 3.58 18.54
N GLU A 119 2.71 3.23 19.83
CA GLU A 119 3.92 3.22 20.66
C GLU A 119 4.98 2.28 20.08
N HIS A 120 4.58 1.07 19.70
CA HIS A 120 5.49 0.11 19.06
C HIS A 120 6.08 0.65 17.75
N MET A 121 5.24 1.27 16.91
CA MET A 121 5.69 1.90 15.69
C MET A 121 6.68 3.04 15.98
N ASP A 122 6.38 3.91 16.93
CA ASP A 122 7.25 5.04 17.28
C ASP A 122 8.60 4.58 17.84
N GLU A 123 8.62 3.56 18.72
CA GLU A 123 9.86 2.96 19.24
C GLU A 123 10.69 2.33 18.12
N CYS A 124 10.04 1.58 17.23
CA CYS A 124 10.72 0.81 16.19
C CYS A 124 11.14 1.65 14.99
N ARG A 125 10.57 2.84 14.79
CA ARG A 125 10.78 3.69 13.60
C ARG A 125 12.26 3.89 13.28
N GLN A 126 13.09 4.14 14.29
CA GLN A 126 14.54 4.36 14.15
C GLN A 126 15.30 3.19 13.50
N TYR A 127 14.75 1.98 13.54
CA TYR A 127 15.38 0.80 12.94
C TYR A 127 14.97 0.59 11.47
N TYR A 128 13.93 1.28 11.01
CA TYR A 128 13.34 1.09 9.68
C TYR A 128 13.41 2.33 8.79
N VAL A 129 13.44 3.53 9.39
CA VAL A 129 13.54 4.81 8.69
C VAL A 129 14.90 5.41 9.04
N GLN A 130 15.78 5.48 8.04
CA GLN A 130 17.04 6.23 8.15
C GLN A 130 16.83 7.57 7.47
N ASP A 131 17.29 8.65 8.10
CA ASP A 131 17.36 9.95 7.45
C ASP A 131 18.31 9.84 6.25
N GLU A 132 17.94 10.43 5.11
CA GLU A 132 18.88 10.54 3.99
C GLU A 132 20.11 11.32 4.49
N PRO A 133 21.34 10.86 4.18
CA PRO A 133 22.51 11.68 4.45
C PRO A 133 22.35 13.02 3.73
N GLU A 134 22.44 14.13 4.48
CA GLU A 134 22.47 15.47 3.90
C GLU A 134 23.60 15.54 2.85
N GLU A 135 23.25 15.73 1.57
CA GLU A 135 24.19 16.03 0.47
C GLU A 135 24.59 17.51 0.45
#